data_AF-A0A0R1H1S6-F1
#
_entry.id   AF-A0A0R1H1S6-F1
#
_cell.length_a   1.000
_cell.length_b   1.000
_cell.length_c   1.000
_cell.angle_alpha   90.00
_cell.angle_beta   90.00
_cell.angle_gamma   90.00
#
_symmetry.space_group_name_H-M   'P 1'
#
loop_
_entity.id
_entity.type
_entity.pdbx_description
1 polymer ?
#
loop_
_entity_poly.entity_id
_entity_poly.type
_entity_poly.pdbx_seq_one_letter_code
_entity_poly.pdbx_strand_id
1 'polypeptide(L)'
;MAKLFAPAIKSFQPLESTRLTRELNQKANNVFNQDFQSGEKFGWVTNNPMVRKQLELEPLVGYDYTLASWQLIAQLALTTTSDDWLAGLPADYRLLIMSGSLDPAGGYGLRLSKLTTAISTRNLLNVETKLCYRMQHELLFDRQNEAVFQ
;
A
#
# COMPACT_ATOMS: atom_id res chain seq x y z
N MET A 1 12.27 6.12 2.72
CA MET A 1 11.18 6.94 2.15
C MET A 1 10.55 7.87 3.19
N ALA A 2 9.98 7.40 4.31
CA ALA A 2 9.28 8.27 5.27
C ALA A 2 10.14 9.33 6.01
N LYS A 3 11.44 9.08 6.23
CA LYS A 3 12.33 10.03 6.94
C LYS A 3 12.75 11.27 6.12
N LEU A 4 12.46 11.33 4.83
CA LEU A 4 12.81 12.48 3.98
C LEU A 4 11.82 13.65 4.08
N PHE A 5 10.67 13.47 4.73
CA PHE A 5 9.54 14.42 4.67
C PHE A 5 8.97 14.84 6.03
N ALA A 6 9.65 14.47 7.13
CA ALA A 6 9.15 14.65 8.50
C ALA A 6 8.81 16.08 8.97
N PRO A 7 9.35 17.20 8.43
CA PRO A 7 8.93 18.53 8.89
C PRO A 7 7.62 19.06 8.27
N ALA A 8 7.03 18.37 7.28
CA ALA A 8 6.03 18.99 6.39
C ALA A 8 4.57 18.91 6.84
N ILE A 9 4.26 18.48 8.07
CA ILE A 9 2.85 18.34 8.51
C ILE A 9 2.21 19.70 8.84
N LYS A 10 2.98 20.77 9.11
CA LYS A 10 2.42 22.08 9.52
C LYS A 10 2.11 23.06 8.39
N SER A 11 2.51 22.78 7.15
CA SER A 11 2.19 23.64 6.02
C SER A 11 2.21 22.84 4.71
N PHE A 12 1.20 22.00 4.51
CA PHE A 12 0.97 21.40 3.20
C PHE A 12 0.43 22.49 2.27
N GLN A 13 1.22 22.89 1.27
CA GLN A 13 0.72 23.63 0.11
C GLN A 13 0.63 22.64 -1.06
N PRO A 14 -0.57 22.30 -1.54
CA PRO A 14 -0.70 21.41 -2.69
C PRO A 14 -0.03 22.05 -3.91
N LEU A 15 0.80 21.28 -4.62
CA LEU A 15 1.18 21.69 -5.97
C LEU A 15 -0.04 21.58 -6.89
N GLU A 16 -0.22 22.57 -7.76
CA GLU A 16 -1.22 22.51 -8.84
C GLU A 16 -0.67 21.89 -10.13
N SER A 17 0.46 21.18 -10.04
CA SER A 17 1.16 20.66 -11.21
C SER A 17 0.44 19.45 -11.82
N THR A 18 -0.11 19.63 -13.01
CA THR A 18 -0.65 18.57 -13.87
C THR A 18 0.43 17.84 -14.68
N ARG A 19 1.70 18.19 -14.50
CA ARG A 19 2.82 17.57 -15.22
C ARG A 19 2.92 16.09 -14.85
N LEU A 20 2.76 15.22 -15.84
CA LEU A 20 3.01 13.78 -15.72
C LEU A 20 4.49 13.52 -15.44
N THR A 21 4.77 12.57 -14.56
CA THR A 21 6.14 12.24 -14.13
C THR A 21 6.48 10.77 -14.40
N ARG A 22 6.54 10.40 -15.68
CA ARG A 22 6.77 9.01 -16.13
C ARG A 22 7.98 8.33 -15.48
N GLU A 23 9.12 9.01 -15.41
CA GLU A 23 10.32 8.45 -14.78
C GLU A 23 10.13 8.18 -13.29
N LEU A 24 9.37 9.03 -12.59
CA LEU A 24 9.06 8.83 -11.18
C LEU A 24 8.13 7.63 -10.98
N ASN A 25 7.13 7.47 -11.86
CA ASN A 25 6.26 6.29 -11.86
C ASN A 25 7.05 5.01 -12.07
N GLN A 26 7.93 4.99 -13.08
CA GLN A 26 8.79 3.85 -13.35
C GLN A 26 9.70 3.52 -12.15
N LYS A 27 10.36 4.52 -11.57
CA LYS A 27 11.22 4.33 -10.39
C LYS A 27 10.42 3.77 -9.21
N ALA A 28 9.25 4.33 -8.91
CA ALA A 28 8.40 3.85 -7.83
C ALA A 28 7.95 2.40 -8.05
N ASN A 29 7.48 2.07 -9.27
CA ASN A 29 7.08 0.70 -9.61
C ASN A 29 8.25 -0.29 -9.53
N ASN A 30 9.45 0.12 -9.92
CA ASN A 30 10.65 -0.71 -9.86
C ASN A 30 11.06 -1.03 -8.41
N VAL A 31 10.83 -0.12 -7.46
CA VAL A 31 11.08 -0.38 -6.03
C VAL A 31 10.22 -1.55 -5.54
N PHE A 32 8.95 -1.62 -5.93
CA PHE A 32 8.08 -2.72 -5.54
C PHE A 32 8.35 -4.00 -6.32
N ASN A 33 8.73 -3.89 -7.60
CA ASN A 33 9.04 -5.05 -8.45
C ASN A 33 10.44 -5.66 -8.24
N GLN A 34 11.28 -5.12 -7.35
CA GLN A 34 12.69 -5.52 -7.22
C GLN A 34 12.89 -7.03 -6.98
N ASP A 35 11.97 -7.68 -6.27
CA ASP A 35 12.03 -9.09 -5.86
C ASP A 35 11.22 -10.02 -6.78
N PHE A 36 10.68 -9.47 -7.89
CA PHE A 36 9.86 -10.17 -8.88
C PHE A 36 10.60 -10.30 -10.22
N GLN A 37 10.04 -11.06 -11.16
CA GLN A 37 10.74 -11.31 -12.43
C GLN A 37 10.96 -10.00 -13.19
N SER A 38 12.19 -9.81 -13.66
CA SER A 38 12.58 -8.61 -14.42
C SER A 38 11.67 -8.43 -15.64
N GLY A 39 11.11 -7.23 -15.79
CA GLY A 39 10.19 -6.89 -16.88
C GLY A 39 8.71 -7.06 -16.57
N GLU A 40 8.32 -7.70 -15.46
CA GLU A 40 6.90 -7.79 -15.07
C GLU A 40 6.42 -6.46 -14.49
N LYS A 41 5.51 -5.76 -15.20
CA LYS A 41 4.97 -4.45 -14.76
C LYS A 41 4.19 -4.57 -13.44
N PHE A 42 3.39 -5.63 -13.31
CA PHE A 42 2.50 -5.89 -12.18
C PHE A 42 2.97 -7.08 -11.32
N GLY A 43 4.27 -7.36 -11.33
CA GLY A 43 4.86 -8.51 -10.64
C GLY A 43 4.59 -8.54 -9.13
N TRP A 44 4.56 -7.37 -8.49
CA TRP A 44 4.23 -7.15 -7.08
C TRP A 44 2.74 -7.00 -6.75
N VAL A 45 1.90 -6.83 -7.78
CA VAL A 45 0.47 -6.57 -7.62
C VAL A 45 -0.26 -7.87 -7.33
N THR A 46 0.00 -8.91 -8.14
CA THR A 46 -0.61 -10.22 -7.95
C THR A 46 0.26 -11.36 -8.48
N ASN A 47 0.21 -12.51 -7.81
CA ASN A 47 0.81 -13.78 -8.23
C ASN A 47 -0.02 -14.51 -9.31
N ASN A 48 -1.17 -13.95 -9.72
CA ASN A 48 -2.04 -14.53 -10.73
C ASN A 48 -1.65 -14.02 -12.13
N PRO A 49 -1.03 -14.86 -12.99
CA PRO A 49 -0.58 -14.44 -14.30
C PRO A 49 -1.72 -14.06 -15.25
N MET A 50 -2.93 -14.61 -15.06
CA MET A 50 -4.08 -14.22 -15.88
C MET A 50 -4.52 -12.79 -15.57
N VAL A 51 -4.58 -12.44 -14.29
CA VAL A 51 -4.90 -11.07 -13.85
C VAL A 51 -3.81 -10.10 -14.31
N ARG A 52 -2.52 -10.45 -14.17
CA ARG A 52 -1.44 -9.60 -14.68
C ARG A 52 -1.58 -9.28 -16.15
N LYS A 53 -1.91 -10.28 -16.97
CA LYS A 53 -2.18 -10.09 -18.41
C LYS A 53 -3.39 -9.19 -18.66
N GLN A 54 -4.45 -9.29 -17.84
CA GLN A 54 -5.59 -8.38 -17.93
C GLN A 54 -5.16 -6.95 -17.62
N LEU A 55 -4.49 -6.72 -16.49
CA LEU A 55 -3.98 -5.39 -16.09
C LEU A 55 -3.06 -4.75 -17.15
N GLU A 56 -2.28 -5.55 -17.90
CA GLU A 56 -1.44 -5.06 -19.00
C GLU A 56 -2.25 -4.57 -20.21
N LEU A 57 -3.44 -5.13 -20.42
CA LEU A 57 -4.32 -4.78 -21.53
C LEU A 57 -5.35 -3.70 -21.15
N GLU A 58 -5.58 -3.48 -19.85
CA GLU A 58 -6.56 -2.51 -19.37
C GLU A 58 -6.06 -1.05 -19.53
N PRO A 59 -6.73 -0.22 -20.34
CA PRO A 59 -6.25 1.14 -20.67
C PRO A 59 -6.33 2.11 -19.47
N LEU A 60 -7.12 1.78 -18.45
CA LEU A 60 -7.29 2.60 -17.26
C LEU A 60 -6.31 2.24 -16.12
N VAL A 61 -5.43 1.26 -16.34
CA VAL A 61 -4.52 0.75 -15.30
C VAL A 61 -3.07 1.16 -15.61
N GLY A 62 -2.32 1.48 -14.55
CA GLY A 62 -0.90 1.78 -14.65
C GLY A 62 -0.61 3.03 -15.48
N TYR A 63 -1.49 4.03 -15.38
CA TYR A 63 -1.30 5.38 -15.91
C TYR A 63 -0.24 6.13 -15.10
N ASP A 64 0.33 7.15 -15.73
CA ASP A 64 1.33 8.00 -15.08
C ASP A 64 0.68 8.98 -14.12
N TYR A 65 1.15 9.03 -12.88
CA TYR A 65 0.77 10.08 -11.94
C TYR A 65 1.40 11.43 -12.31
N THR A 66 0.72 12.51 -11.89
CA THR A 66 1.26 13.86 -11.90
C THR A 66 2.16 14.09 -10.68
N LEU A 67 2.97 15.14 -10.70
CA LEU A 67 3.76 15.53 -9.52
C LEU A 67 2.86 15.87 -8.31
N ALA A 68 1.72 16.53 -8.54
CA ALA A 68 0.75 16.82 -7.48
C ALA A 68 0.19 15.53 -6.87
N SER A 69 -0.15 14.53 -7.71
CA SER A 69 -0.60 13.22 -7.24
C SER A 69 0.46 12.50 -6.39
N TRP A 70 1.74 12.55 -6.80
CA TRP A 70 2.83 11.97 -6.02
C TRP A 70 2.98 12.62 -4.64
N GLN A 71 2.87 13.94 -4.56
CA GLN A 71 2.89 14.64 -3.28
C GLN A 71 1.71 14.25 -2.40
N LEU A 72 0.50 14.16 -2.99
CA LEU A 72 -0.69 13.75 -2.25
C LEU A 72 -0.53 12.33 -1.68
N ILE A 73 -0.04 11.38 -2.48
CA ILE A 73 0.23 10.00 -2.03
C ILE A 73 1.25 9.99 -0.89
N ALA A 74 2.34 10.76 -1.02
CA ALA A 74 3.36 10.85 0.03
C ALA A 74 2.79 11.45 1.33
N GLN A 75 1.99 12.50 1.24
CA GLN A 75 1.34 13.11 2.40
C GLN A 75 0.35 12.16 3.06
N LEU A 76 -0.51 11.49 2.28
CA LEU A 76 -1.44 10.48 2.77
C LEU A 76 -0.69 9.38 3.52
N ALA A 77 0.38 8.83 2.93
CA ALA A 77 1.19 7.80 3.57
C ALA A 77 1.80 8.26 4.91
N LEU A 78 2.26 9.52 5.01
CA LEU A 78 2.79 10.07 6.27
C LEU A 78 1.69 10.26 7.32
N THR A 79 0.53 10.79 6.91
CA THR A 79 -0.59 11.05 7.81
C THR A 79 -1.25 9.77 8.31
N THR A 80 -1.43 8.76 7.45
CA THR A 80 -2.12 7.50 7.84
C THR A 80 -1.21 6.52 8.58
N THR A 81 0.10 6.78 8.63
CA THR A 81 1.05 5.97 9.40
C THR A 81 1.52 6.64 10.69
N SER A 82 0.93 7.79 11.07
CA SER A 82 1.19 8.44 12.35
C SER A 82 0.49 7.71 13.49
N ASP A 83 1.02 7.86 14.71
CA ASP A 83 0.36 7.34 15.91
C ASP A 83 -1.02 7.97 16.15
N ASP A 84 -1.19 9.22 15.72
CA ASP A 84 -2.43 9.99 15.86
C ASP A 84 -3.58 9.39 15.04
N TRP A 85 -3.28 8.75 13.89
CA TRP A 85 -4.32 8.17 13.04
C TRP A 85 -5.09 7.08 13.78
N LEU A 86 -4.38 6.16 14.45
CA LEU A 86 -5.00 5.08 15.20
C LEU A 86 -5.71 5.61 16.47
N ALA A 87 -5.18 6.66 17.10
CA ALA A 87 -5.79 7.30 18.25
C ALA A 87 -7.08 8.07 17.92
N GLY A 88 -7.24 8.48 16.66
CA GLY A 88 -8.44 9.17 16.17
C GLY A 88 -9.64 8.26 15.87
N LEU A 89 -9.49 6.94 15.94
CA LEU A 89 -10.57 6.00 15.67
C LEU A 89 -11.58 5.95 16.83
N PRO A 90 -12.89 5.84 16.55
CA PRO A 90 -13.89 5.59 17.60
C PRO A 90 -13.59 4.29 18.34
N ALA A 91 -13.82 4.28 19.66
CA ALA A 91 -13.48 3.14 20.52
C ALA A 91 -14.25 1.85 20.15
N ASP A 92 -15.45 1.98 19.59
CA ASP A 92 -16.33 0.90 19.16
C ASP A 92 -16.13 0.48 17.69
N TYR A 93 -15.21 1.13 16.98
CA TYR A 93 -15.03 0.88 15.56
C TYR A 93 -14.37 -0.47 15.30
N ARG A 94 -15.05 -1.33 14.53
CA ARG A 94 -14.56 -2.66 14.17
C ARG A 94 -13.77 -2.59 12.87
N LEU A 95 -12.52 -3.02 12.92
CA LEU A 95 -11.61 -2.98 11.79
C LEU A 95 -11.06 -4.37 11.50
N LEU A 96 -11.03 -4.74 10.23
CA LEU A 96 -10.25 -5.87 9.73
C LEU A 96 -9.15 -5.30 8.82
N ILE A 97 -7.90 -5.62 9.12
CA ILE A 97 -6.74 -5.16 8.36
C ILE A 97 -6.01 -6.38 7.81
N MET A 98 -5.88 -6.43 6.49
CA MET A 98 -5.28 -7.57 5.79
C MET A 98 -4.06 -7.14 5.00
N SER A 99 -3.06 -8.02 4.88
CA SER A 99 -1.87 -7.80 4.06
C SER A 99 -1.37 -9.12 3.50
N GLY A 100 -0.82 -9.08 2.29
CA GLY A 100 -0.12 -10.23 1.73
C GLY A 100 1.25 -10.41 2.37
N SER A 101 1.67 -11.66 2.57
CA SER A 101 3.01 -11.95 3.10
C SER A 101 4.13 -11.66 2.09
N LEU A 102 3.80 -11.57 0.80
CA LEU A 102 4.72 -11.24 -0.29
C LEU A 102 4.51 -9.82 -0.82
N ASP A 103 3.72 -8.98 -0.14
CA ASP A 103 3.51 -7.59 -0.53
C ASP A 103 4.68 -6.69 -0.10
N PRO A 104 5.48 -6.15 -1.04
CA PRO A 104 6.56 -5.21 -0.71
C PRO A 104 6.05 -3.89 -0.11
N ALA A 105 4.85 -3.43 -0.46
CA ALA A 105 4.27 -2.20 0.09
C ALA A 105 3.97 -2.35 1.59
N GLY A 106 3.42 -3.50 1.99
CA GLY A 106 3.25 -3.95 3.38
C GLY A 106 4.57 -4.31 4.09
N GLY A 107 5.72 -4.21 3.41
CA GLY A 107 7.01 -4.64 3.93
C GLY A 107 7.04 -6.14 4.24
N TYR A 108 6.46 -6.96 3.36
CA TYR A 108 6.39 -8.41 3.49
C TYR A 108 5.74 -8.86 4.81
N GLY A 109 4.65 -8.18 5.20
CA GLY A 109 3.92 -8.43 6.44
C GLY A 109 4.49 -7.76 7.69
N LEU A 110 5.71 -7.19 7.64
CA LEU A 110 6.33 -6.54 8.80
C LEU A 110 5.52 -5.33 9.30
N ARG A 111 4.89 -4.57 8.39
CA ARG A 111 4.07 -3.42 8.79
C ARG A 111 2.78 -3.85 9.48
N LEU A 112 2.14 -4.92 8.99
CA LEU A 112 0.98 -5.50 9.65
C LEU A 112 1.35 -5.97 11.06
N SER A 113 2.47 -6.68 11.23
CA SER A 113 2.95 -7.10 12.55
C SER A 113 3.18 -5.93 13.51
N LYS A 114 3.79 -4.83 13.05
CA LYS A 114 3.96 -3.61 13.86
C LYS A 114 2.62 -3.01 14.28
N LEU A 115 1.65 -3.01 13.36
CA LEU A 115 0.31 -2.50 13.63
C LEU A 115 -0.42 -3.39 14.64
N THR A 116 -0.36 -4.71 14.50
CA THR A 116 -0.90 -5.67 15.48
C THR A 116 -0.33 -5.40 16.88
N THR A 117 0.99 -5.22 16.99
CA THR A 117 1.61 -4.87 18.28
C THR A 117 1.10 -3.54 18.84
N ALA A 118 0.97 -2.50 18.00
CA ALA A 118 0.46 -1.20 18.43
C ALA A 118 -1.02 -1.24 18.85
N ILE A 119 -1.83 -2.08 18.21
CA ILE A 119 -3.22 -2.35 18.58
C ILE A 119 -3.27 -3.02 19.95
N SER A 120 -2.47 -4.08 20.15
CA SER A 120 -2.42 -4.81 21.42
C SER A 120 -1.96 -3.93 22.59
N THR A 121 -0.93 -3.10 22.41
CA THR A 121 -0.44 -2.21 23.49
C THR A 121 -1.43 -1.10 23.86
N ARG A 122 -2.35 -0.75 22.97
CA ARG A 122 -3.40 0.27 23.19
C ARG A 122 -4.74 -0.33 23.63
N ASN A 123 -4.83 -1.64 23.86
CA ASN A 123 -6.07 -2.35 24.21
C ASN A 123 -7.23 -2.09 23.23
N LEU A 124 -6.92 -1.95 21.94
CA LEU A 124 -7.93 -1.78 20.90
C LEU A 124 -8.55 -3.13 20.53
N LEU A 125 -9.59 -3.53 21.27
CA LEU A 125 -10.20 -4.88 21.18
C LEU A 125 -10.99 -5.13 19.89
N ASN A 126 -11.31 -4.08 19.12
CA ASN A 126 -12.16 -4.16 17.94
C ASN A 126 -11.38 -4.21 16.61
N VAL A 127 -10.05 -4.35 16.66
CA VAL A 127 -9.21 -4.43 15.45
C VAL A 127 -8.65 -5.83 15.29
N GLU A 128 -9.01 -6.47 14.18
CA GLU A 128 -8.49 -7.76 13.73
C GLU A 128 -7.45 -7.54 12.63
N THR A 129 -6.39 -8.34 12.65
CA THR A 129 -5.35 -8.33 11.62
C THR A 129 -5.15 -9.71 11.03
N LYS A 130 -5.03 -9.81 9.71
CA LYS A 130 -4.86 -11.08 9.00
C LYS A 130 -3.75 -11.00 7.96
N LEU A 131 -2.75 -11.86 8.12
CA LEU A 131 -1.67 -12.00 7.14
C LEU A 131 -2.01 -13.11 6.15
N CYS A 132 -2.22 -12.74 4.90
CA CYS A 132 -2.55 -13.64 3.81
C CYS A 132 -1.27 -14.26 3.22
N TYR A 133 -1.00 -15.52 3.58
CA TYR A 133 0.23 -16.20 3.22
C TYR A 133 0.35 -16.48 1.71
N ARG A 134 1.54 -16.25 1.14
CA ARG A 134 1.87 -16.40 -0.30
C ARG A 134 1.13 -15.45 -1.25
N MET A 135 0.44 -14.45 -0.69
CA MET A 135 -0.27 -13.43 -1.44
C MET A 135 0.55 -12.14 -1.49
N GLN A 136 0.38 -11.38 -2.57
CA GLN A 136 1.03 -10.10 -2.85
C GLN A 136 0.09 -8.93 -2.46
N HIS A 137 0.08 -7.84 -3.23
CA HIS A 137 -0.64 -6.61 -2.87
C HIS A 137 -2.16 -6.73 -3.02
N GLU A 138 -2.64 -7.17 -4.18
CA GLU A 138 -4.06 -7.23 -4.53
C GLU A 138 -4.67 -8.58 -4.13
N LEU A 139 -4.95 -8.74 -2.83
CA LEU A 139 -5.39 -10.00 -2.24
C LEU A 139 -6.60 -10.62 -2.93
N LEU A 140 -7.56 -9.80 -3.35
CA LEU A 140 -8.78 -10.26 -4.00
C LEU A 140 -8.53 -10.82 -5.41
N PHE A 141 -7.40 -10.50 -6.02
CA PHE A 141 -7.05 -10.91 -7.37
C PHE A 141 -5.91 -11.96 -7.42
N ASP A 142 -5.37 -12.32 -6.26
CA ASP A 142 -4.39 -13.40 -6.15
C ASP A 142 -4.98 -14.79 -6.37
N ARG A 143 -4.11 -15.77 -6.65
CA ARG A 143 -4.51 -17.15 -6.93
C ARG A 143 -5.23 -17.85 -5.76
N GLN A 144 -4.97 -17.44 -4.53
CA GLN A 144 -5.53 -18.03 -3.31
C GLN A 144 -6.49 -17.05 -2.61
N ASN A 145 -7.24 -16.27 -3.40
CA ASN A 145 -8.12 -15.22 -2.87
C ASN A 145 -9.28 -15.77 -2.02
N GLU A 146 -9.58 -17.06 -2.08
CA GLU A 146 -10.60 -17.68 -1.23
C GLU A 146 -10.26 -17.51 0.25
N ALA A 147 -8.97 -17.51 0.58
CA ALA A 147 -8.48 -17.28 1.92
C ALA A 147 -8.80 -15.87 2.43
N VAL A 148 -9.14 -14.90 1.58
CA VAL A 148 -9.54 -13.55 2.01
C VAL A 148 -10.92 -13.55 2.65
N PHE A 149 -11.83 -14.37 2.12
CA PHE A 149 -13.25 -14.41 2.52
C PHE A 149 -13.56 -15.31 3.71
N GLN A 150 -12.58 -16.07 4.19
CA GLN A 150 -12.67 -16.93 5.37
C GLN A 150 -12.36 -16.17 6.66
#